data_AF-A0A6L7PBI5-F1
#
_entry.id   AF-A0A6L7PBI5-F1
#
_cell.length_a   1.000
_cell.length_b   1.000
_cell.length_c   1.000
_cell.angle_alpha   90.00
_cell.angle_beta   90.00
_cell.angle_gamma   90.00
#
_symmetry.space_group_name_H-M   'P 1'
#
loop_
_entity.id
_entity.type
_entity.pdbx_description
1 polymer ?
#
loop_
_entity_poly.entity_id
_entity_poly.type
_entity_poly.pdbx_seq_one_letter_code
_entity_poly.pdbx_strand_id
1 'polypeptide(L)'
;QYVTISGSKSSSSRNWAIWMPDYLDRHDPDPLRYALTAMMPETADVDFTWAEYLRRNNDELVARWGNLVHRVMTLTRRHFDARMPETPSTLAPESAALIQRVEAAFDEVGGHIDGLRLRAGIQTAMGVAQDANLYLD
;
A
#
# COMPACT_ATOMS: atom_id res chain seq x y z
N GLN A 1 -18.32 8.68 10.20
CA GLN A 1 -18.86 8.22 8.90
C GLN A 1 -19.13 6.72 8.96
N TYR A 2 -19.79 6.16 7.96
CA TYR A 2 -20.10 4.73 7.87
C TYR A 2 -19.45 4.09 6.63
N VAL A 3 -19.22 2.77 6.71
CA VAL A 3 -18.89 1.93 5.56
C VAL A 3 -20.16 1.20 5.13
N THR A 4 -20.58 1.38 3.89
CA THR A 4 -21.61 0.54 3.26
C THR A 4 -20.96 -0.62 2.51
N ILE A 5 -21.74 -1.65 2.19
CA ILE A 5 -21.29 -2.81 1.43
C ILE A 5 -22.19 -2.93 0.20
N SER A 6 -21.61 -2.62 -0.95
CA SER A 6 -22.26 -2.66 -2.27
C SER A 6 -23.59 -1.90 -2.28
N GLY A 7 -23.55 -0.65 -1.83
CA GLY A 7 -24.68 0.29 -1.79
C GLY A 7 -25.67 0.07 -0.65
N SER A 8 -25.43 -0.89 0.25
CA SER A 8 -26.31 -1.19 1.38
C SER A 8 -25.61 -1.10 2.73
N LYS A 9 -26.31 -0.62 3.77
CA LYS A 9 -25.78 -0.67 5.15
C LYS A 9 -25.58 -2.12 5.59
N SER A 10 -24.50 -2.39 6.29
CA SER A 10 -24.23 -3.71 6.88
C SER A 10 -25.38 -4.13 7.81
N SER A 11 -25.80 -5.39 7.76
CA SER A 11 -26.94 -5.91 8.51
C SER A 11 -26.68 -7.35 8.97
N SER A 12 -26.51 -7.53 10.28
CA SER A 12 -26.31 -8.86 10.87
C SER A 12 -27.55 -9.76 10.70
N SER A 13 -28.75 -9.22 10.89
CA SER A 13 -30.01 -9.97 10.73
C SER A 13 -30.27 -10.46 9.30
N ARG A 14 -29.77 -9.73 8.29
CA ARG A 14 -29.85 -10.11 6.87
C ARG A 14 -28.60 -10.83 6.36
N ASN A 15 -27.68 -11.17 7.27
CA ASN A 15 -26.37 -11.74 6.95
C ASN A 15 -25.62 -10.96 5.83
N TRP A 16 -25.73 -9.62 5.87
CA TRP A 16 -25.19 -8.72 4.86
C TRP A 16 -24.03 -7.92 5.46
N ALA A 17 -22.88 -8.58 5.61
CA ALA A 17 -21.65 -7.99 6.12
C ALA A 17 -20.43 -8.75 5.58
N ILE A 18 -19.25 -8.15 5.71
CA ILE A 18 -17.99 -8.89 5.55
C ILE A 18 -17.64 -9.45 6.92
N TRP A 19 -17.76 -10.75 7.08
CA TRP A 19 -17.43 -11.43 8.32
C TRP A 19 -15.94 -11.76 8.34
N MET A 20 -15.24 -11.24 9.34
CA MET A 20 -13.80 -11.44 9.46
C MET A 20 -13.39 -12.92 9.52
N PRO A 21 -14.05 -13.82 10.27
CA PRO A 21 -13.70 -15.24 10.26
C PRO A 21 -13.83 -15.86 8.87
N ASP A 22 -14.97 -15.65 8.19
CA ASP A 22 -15.23 -16.20 6.85
C ASP A 22 -14.20 -15.72 5.81
N TYR A 23 -13.76 -14.47 5.95
CA TYR A 23 -12.73 -13.89 5.09
C TYR A 23 -11.36 -14.55 5.36
N LEU A 24 -10.97 -14.61 6.63
CA LEU A 24 -9.66 -15.12 7.05
C LEU A 24 -9.50 -16.64 6.84
N ASP A 25 -10.61 -17.38 6.73
CA ASP A 25 -10.58 -18.78 6.31
C ASP A 25 -10.11 -18.99 4.85
N ARG A 26 -10.13 -17.93 4.03
CA ARG A 26 -9.83 -18.00 2.58
C ARG A 26 -8.71 -17.09 2.12
N HIS A 27 -8.44 -16.01 2.86
CA HIS A 27 -7.57 -14.93 2.43
C HIS A 27 -6.73 -14.38 3.57
N ASP A 28 -5.55 -13.87 3.22
CA ASP A 28 -4.66 -13.21 4.16
C ASP A 28 -5.24 -11.89 4.67
N PRO A 29 -4.90 -11.47 5.91
CA PRO A 29 -5.45 -10.26 6.51
C PRO A 29 -4.98 -8.96 5.83
N ASP A 30 -3.77 -8.92 5.29
CA ASP A 30 -3.12 -7.68 4.86
C ASP A 30 -3.81 -7.01 3.66
N PRO A 31 -4.24 -7.72 2.61
CA PRO A 31 -5.05 -7.13 1.55
C PRO A 31 -6.32 -6.44 2.05
N LEU A 32 -7.02 -7.04 3.03
CA LEU A 32 -8.22 -6.43 3.60
C LEU A 32 -7.88 -5.23 4.47
N ARG A 33 -6.85 -5.32 5.31
CA ARG A 33 -6.35 -4.17 6.11
C ARG A 33 -6.00 -3.00 5.20
N TYR A 34 -5.24 -3.26 4.14
CA TYR A 34 -4.88 -2.24 3.15
C TYR A 34 -6.11 -1.62 2.51
N ALA A 35 -7.03 -2.43 1.98
CA ALA A 35 -8.23 -1.92 1.31
C ALA A 35 -9.07 -1.04 2.24
N LEU A 36 -9.33 -1.50 3.47
CA LEU A 36 -10.11 -0.75 4.46
C LEU A 36 -9.42 0.55 4.89
N THR A 37 -8.10 0.56 5.06
CA THR A 37 -7.35 1.78 5.38
C THR A 37 -7.32 2.75 4.20
N ALA A 38 -7.08 2.26 2.99
CA ALA A 38 -6.99 3.08 1.78
C ALA A 38 -8.35 3.68 1.37
N MET A 39 -9.44 3.05 1.81
CA MET A 39 -10.81 3.56 1.65
C MET A 39 -11.41 4.10 2.96
N MET A 40 -10.60 4.36 4.00
CA MET A 40 -11.14 4.71 5.31
C MET A 40 -12.04 5.96 5.22
N PRO A 41 -13.25 5.92 5.80
CA PRO A 41 -14.18 7.02 5.68
C PRO A 41 -13.81 8.13 6.67
N GLU A 42 -12.80 8.94 6.31
CA GLU A 42 -12.28 10.04 7.14
C GLU A 42 -13.11 11.32 7.03
N THR A 43 -13.58 11.63 5.82
CA THR A 43 -14.30 12.87 5.50
C THR A 43 -15.71 12.64 4.98
N ALA A 44 -15.98 11.48 4.38
CA ALA A 44 -17.27 11.08 3.84
C ALA A 44 -17.50 9.57 4.03
N ASP A 45 -18.77 9.14 3.94
CA ASP A 45 -19.11 7.73 3.90
C ASP A 45 -18.50 7.06 2.66
N VAL A 46 -18.17 5.78 2.78
CA VAL A 46 -17.51 5.00 1.72
C VAL A 46 -18.25 3.69 1.49
N ASP A 47 -18.29 3.27 0.23
CA ASP A 47 -18.88 2.00 -0.14
C ASP A 47 -17.80 0.97 -0.42
N PHE A 48 -17.79 -0.11 0.36
CA PHE A 48 -16.97 -1.27 0.08
C PHE A 48 -17.61 -2.09 -1.04
N THR A 49 -16.83 -2.39 -2.07
CA THR A 49 -17.19 -3.37 -3.10
C THR A 49 -16.04 -4.34 -3.30
N TRP A 50 -16.35 -5.60 -3.63
CA TRP A 50 -15.34 -6.59 -3.98
C TRP A 50 -14.53 -6.19 -5.23
N ALA A 51 -15.15 -5.47 -6.16
CA ALA A 51 -14.47 -4.94 -7.33
C ALA A 51 -13.38 -3.93 -6.95
N GLU A 52 -13.68 -2.98 -6.05
CA GLU A 52 -12.71 -2.00 -5.57
C GLU A 52 -11.62 -2.66 -4.71
N TYR A 53 -11.98 -3.65 -3.88
CA TYR A 53 -11.02 -4.47 -3.15
C TYR A 53 -10.02 -5.16 -4.10
N LEU A 54 -10.52 -5.84 -5.14
CA LEU A 54 -9.68 -6.53 -6.12
C LEU A 54 -8.80 -5.54 -6.90
N ARG A 55 -9.35 -4.39 -7.31
CA ARG A 55 -8.59 -3.32 -7.98
C ARG A 55 -7.42 -2.86 -7.12
N ARG A 56 -7.67 -2.53 -5.84
CA ARG A 56 -6.63 -2.09 -4.90
C ARG A 56 -5.57 -3.16 -4.67
N ASN A 57 -5.98 -4.41 -4.49
CA ASN A 57 -5.04 -5.50 -4.34
C ASN A 57 -4.13 -5.65 -5.58
N ASN A 58 -4.72 -5.69 -6.76
CA ASN A 58 -3.97 -5.98 -7.98
C ASN A 58 -3.12 -4.79 -8.44
N ASP A 59 -3.71 -3.60 -8.47
CA ASP A 59 -3.06 -2.42 -9.03
C ASP A 59 -2.11 -1.74 -8.05
N GLU A 60 -2.36 -1.87 -6.75
CA GLU A 60 -1.59 -1.16 -5.72
C GLU A 60 -0.65 -2.15 -5.01
N LEU A 61 -1.18 -3.18 -4.37
CA LEU A 61 -0.33 -4.14 -3.63
C LEU A 61 0.54 -5.00 -4.54
N VAL A 62 -0.03 -5.59 -5.61
CA VAL A 62 0.72 -6.49 -6.50
C VAL A 62 1.56 -5.68 -7.49
N ALA A 63 0.93 -4.81 -8.29
CA ALA A 63 1.60 -4.15 -9.41
C ALA A 63 2.56 -3.03 -9.00
N ARG A 64 2.41 -2.40 -7.82
CA ARG A 64 3.35 -1.36 -7.34
C ARG A 64 4.29 -1.89 -6.28
N TRP A 65 3.76 -2.22 -5.10
CA TRP A 65 4.57 -2.61 -3.96
C TRP A 65 5.26 -3.97 -4.20
N GLY A 66 4.47 -4.99 -4.53
CA GLY A 66 4.96 -6.34 -4.79
C GLY A 66 5.95 -6.39 -5.95
N ASN A 67 5.65 -5.67 -7.04
CA ASN A 67 6.54 -5.55 -8.19
C ASN A 67 7.90 -4.92 -7.81
N LEU A 68 7.88 -3.83 -7.04
CA LEU A 68 9.12 -3.19 -6.56
C LEU A 68 9.98 -4.17 -5.76
N VAL A 69 9.39 -4.80 -4.74
CA VAL A 69 10.10 -5.75 -3.89
C VAL A 69 10.64 -6.91 -4.72
N HIS A 70 9.83 -7.48 -5.60
CA HIS A 70 10.23 -8.57 -6.48
C HIS A 70 11.42 -8.17 -7.38
N ARG A 71 11.37 -6.99 -8.01
CA ARG A 71 12.44 -6.48 -8.88
C ARG A 71 13.74 -6.27 -8.12
N VAL A 72 13.68 -5.57 -6.98
CA VAL A 72 14.87 -5.32 -6.15
C VAL A 72 15.49 -6.64 -5.71
N MET A 73 14.70 -7.55 -5.14
CA MET A 73 15.20 -8.85 -4.68
C MET A 73 15.79 -9.70 -5.83
N THR A 74 15.17 -9.65 -7.01
CA THR A 74 15.66 -10.35 -8.21
C THR A 74 17.00 -9.77 -8.68
N LEU A 75 17.13 -8.45 -8.74
CA LEU A 75 18.38 -7.78 -9.11
C LEU A 75 19.50 -8.10 -8.11
N THR A 76 19.21 -8.00 -6.81
CA THR A 76 20.17 -8.34 -5.75
C THR A 76 20.63 -9.79 -5.83
N ARG A 77 19.71 -10.74 -6.05
CA ARG A 77 20.06 -12.15 -6.21
C ARG A 77 20.86 -12.43 -7.47
N ARG A 78 20.51 -11.79 -8.59
CA ARG A 78 21.11 -12.05 -9.90
C ARG A 78 22.50 -11.46 -10.05
N HIS A 79 22.75 -10.30 -9.45
CA HIS A 79 23.94 -9.51 -9.70
C HIS A 79 24.87 -9.37 -8.49
N PHE A 80 24.39 -9.70 -7.29
CA PHE A 80 25.11 -9.41 -6.04
C PHE A 80 25.09 -10.59 -5.05
N ASP A 81 24.92 -11.84 -5.53
CA ASP A 81 24.89 -13.05 -4.71
C ASP A 81 23.92 -12.98 -3.50
N ALA A 82 22.79 -12.29 -3.70
CA ALA A 82 21.80 -12.02 -2.65
C ALA A 82 22.37 -11.27 -1.43
N ARG A 83 23.45 -10.49 -1.62
CA ARG A 83 24.05 -9.61 -0.62
C ARG A 83 23.83 -8.15 -1.00
N MET A 84 23.78 -7.30 0.01
CA MET A 84 23.74 -5.85 -0.22
C MET A 84 25.03 -5.41 -0.92
N PRO A 85 24.93 -4.69 -2.05
CA PRO A 85 26.10 -4.12 -2.71
C PRO A 85 26.75 -3.05 -1.81
N GLU A 86 28.04 -2.81 -2.03
CA GLU A 86 28.73 -1.69 -1.40
C GLU A 86 28.11 -0.36 -1.87
N THR A 87 27.93 0.56 -0.93
CA THR A 87 27.46 1.91 -1.25
C THR A 87 28.52 2.62 -2.11
N PRO A 88 28.14 3.16 -3.28
CA PRO A 88 29.09 3.89 -4.10
C PRO A 88 29.58 5.15 -3.37
N SER A 89 30.83 5.54 -3.61
CA SER A 89 31.43 6.75 -3.03
C SER A 89 30.76 8.04 -3.50
N THR A 90 30.07 7.99 -4.64
CA THR A 90 29.30 9.10 -5.23
C THR A 90 27.96 8.58 -5.73
N LEU A 91 26.87 9.25 -5.35
CA LEU A 91 25.53 8.95 -5.85
C LEU A 91 25.24 9.77 -7.11
N ALA A 92 24.60 9.13 -8.09
CA ALA A 92 24.01 9.86 -9.20
C ALA A 92 22.91 10.80 -8.69
N PRO A 93 22.67 11.97 -9.34
CA PRO A 93 21.67 12.94 -8.89
C PRO A 93 20.28 12.34 -8.68
N GLU A 94 19.85 11.44 -9.57
CA GLU A 94 18.57 10.74 -9.48
C GLU A 94 18.49 9.80 -8.27
N SER A 95 19.58 9.11 -7.93
CA SER A 95 19.66 8.23 -6.76
C SER A 95 19.59 9.06 -5.47
N ALA A 96 20.31 10.18 -5.42
CA ALA A 96 20.28 11.10 -4.29
C ALA A 96 18.89 11.72 -4.10
N ALA A 97 18.24 12.12 -5.19
CA ALA A 97 16.88 12.65 -5.17
C ALA A 97 15.85 11.61 -4.67
N LEU A 98 15.95 10.35 -5.11
CA LEU A 98 15.06 9.29 -4.63
C LEU A 98 15.27 9.01 -3.14
N ILE A 99 16.52 8.96 -2.66
CA ILE A 99 16.81 8.78 -1.23
C ILE A 99 16.20 9.93 -0.42
N GLN A 100 16.41 11.17 -0.83
CA GLN A 100 15.83 12.34 -0.16
C GLN A 100 14.29 12.28 -0.16
N ARG A 101 13.68 11.85 -1.26
CA ARG A 101 12.22 11.66 -1.38
C ARG A 101 11.70 10.61 -0.40
N VAL A 102 12.43 9.50 -0.24
CA VAL A 102 12.10 8.41 0.72
C VAL A 102 12.23 8.93 2.15
N GLU A 103 13.32 9.62 2.49
CA GLU A 103 13.55 10.19 3.83
C GLU A 103 12.44 11.18 4.19
N ALA A 104 12.11 12.12 3.31
CA ALA A 104 11.03 13.09 3.53
C ALA A 104 9.66 12.41 3.69
N ALA A 105 9.43 11.26 3.03
CA ALA A 105 8.19 10.53 3.15
C ALA A 105 7.97 9.94 4.55
N PHE A 106 9.02 9.60 5.29
CA PHE A 106 8.86 9.11 6.67
C PHE A 106 8.23 10.18 7.56
N ASP A 107 8.68 11.43 7.46
CA ASP A 107 8.12 12.55 8.21
C ASP A 107 6.69 12.86 7.78
N GLU A 108 6.42 12.85 6.46
CA GLU A 108 5.08 13.08 5.91
C GLU A 108 4.08 12.01 6.37
N VAL A 109 4.44 10.73 6.23
CA VAL A 109 3.62 9.59 6.67
C VAL A 109 3.43 9.63 8.18
N GLY A 110 4.47 9.92 8.97
CA GLY A 110 4.37 10.10 10.41
C GLY A 110 3.35 11.18 10.78
N GLY A 111 3.46 12.38 10.18
CA GLY A 111 2.52 13.47 10.41
C GLY A 111 1.08 13.18 9.92
N HIS A 112 0.91 12.28 8.94
CA HIS A 112 -0.42 11.78 8.57
C HIS A 112 -0.98 10.84 9.63
N ILE A 113 -0.18 9.90 10.13
CA ILE A 113 -0.59 8.95 11.16
C ILE A 113 -0.94 9.66 12.47
N ASP A 114 -0.10 10.59 12.93
CA ASP A 114 -0.34 11.37 14.15
C ASP A 114 -1.64 12.20 14.06
N GLY A 115 -1.95 12.69 12.86
CA GLY A 115 -3.19 13.41 12.58
C GLY A 115 -4.40 12.51 12.26
N LEU A 116 -4.30 11.18 12.39
CA LEU A 116 -5.32 10.19 12.02
C LEU A 116 -5.79 10.29 10.55
N ARG A 117 -4.90 10.74 9.66
CA ARG A 117 -5.10 10.83 8.20
C ARG A 117 -4.51 9.59 7.52
N LEU A 118 -4.97 8.40 7.92
CA LEU A 118 -4.37 7.13 7.51
C LEU A 118 -4.42 6.90 5.98
N ARG A 119 -5.48 7.38 5.31
CA ARG A 119 -5.58 7.30 3.85
C ARG A 119 -4.50 8.12 3.16
N ALA A 120 -4.22 9.32 3.67
CA ALA A 120 -3.13 10.14 3.14
C ALA A 120 -1.77 9.47 3.40
N GLY A 121 -1.55 8.95 4.61
CA GLY A 121 -0.31 8.24 4.96
C GLY A 121 -0.03 7.05 4.04
N ILE A 122 -1.02 6.18 3.79
CA ILE A 122 -0.82 5.02 2.91
C ILE A 122 -0.63 5.42 1.45
N GLN A 123 -1.31 6.49 0.99
CA GLN A 123 -1.13 7.02 -0.37
C GLN A 123 0.28 7.59 -0.56
N THR A 124 0.81 8.34 0.41
CA THR A 124 2.19 8.85 0.37
C THR A 124 3.19 7.70 0.30
N ALA A 125 3.05 6.68 1.15
CA ALA A 125 3.94 5.52 1.14
C ALA A 125 3.91 4.76 -0.21
N MET A 126 2.72 4.54 -0.76
CA MET A 126 2.56 3.90 -2.08
C MET A 126 3.08 4.76 -3.23
N GLY A 127 3.04 6.09 -3.08
CA GLY A 127 3.64 7.03 -4.02
C GLY A 127 5.16 6.85 -4.10
N VAL A 128 5.84 6.72 -2.95
CA VAL A 128 7.29 6.42 -2.92
C VAL A 128 7.61 5.09 -3.59
N ALA A 129 6.78 4.07 -3.39
CA ALA A 129 6.96 2.78 -4.08
C ALA A 129 6.82 2.91 -5.61
N GLN A 130 5.94 3.81 -6.08
CA GLN A 130 5.83 4.13 -7.51
C GLN A 130 7.07 4.88 -8.01
N ASP A 131 7.55 5.89 -7.27
CA ASP A 131 8.76 6.64 -7.60
C ASP A 131 9.97 5.69 -7.72
N ALA A 132 10.09 4.73 -6.81
CA ALA A 132 11.15 3.72 -6.84
C ALA A 132 11.00 2.71 -7.99
N ASN A 133 9.78 2.35 -8.40
CA ASN A 133 9.58 1.55 -9.61
C ASN A 133 10.07 2.30 -10.86
N LEU A 134 9.73 3.59 -10.98
CA LEU A 134 10.15 4.44 -12.10
C LEU A 134 11.67 4.62 -12.16
N TYR A 135 12.34 4.68 -11.00
CA TYR A 135 13.80 4.73 -10.94
C TYR A 135 14.47 3.45 -11.48
N LEU A 136 13.80 2.30 -11.37
CA LEU A 136 14.33 1.02 -11.86
C LEU A 136 14.02 0.75 -13.34
N ASP A 137 13.16 1.56 -13.97
CA ASP A 137 12.76 1.46 -15.37
C ASP A 137 13.76 2.15 -16.31
#